data_AF-A0A4R7SZG4-F1
#
_entry.id   AF-A0A4R7SZG4-F1
#
_cell.length_a   1.000
_cell.length_b   1.000
_cell.length_c   1.000
_cell.angle_alpha   90.00
_cell.angle_beta   90.00
_cell.angle_gamma   90.00
#
_symmetry.space_group_name_H-M   'P 1'
#
loop_
_entity.id
_entity.type
_entity.pdbx_description
1 polymer ?
#
loop_
_entity_poly.entity_id
_entity_poly.type
_entity_poly.pdbx_seq_one_letter_code
_entity_poly.pdbx_strand_id
1 'polypeptide(L)'
;MLSARTTSKLTGMAEADLPTAGNPAPLIPTAAEAAETEYWTRLYGRWDPFDTAGVAAFMAGFTRPWWIVGGLAIDAFTGVRRRHDDVDVSILACDVPALREHVGERWHLWNLAGGDMRPLTHQHPEVFHPASQLWVREHGNAPWVIDLPLTPDRDGLWTNKFLPDHVGPIEEVTWTSADGIRYLNPEIVLLFKARLRRTKDTYDLHRTWPLLTPEQQTWLRQMIHDLDADHPWLRTIR
;
A
#
# COMPACT_ATOMS: atom_id res chain seq x y z
N MET A 1 20.40 -36.74 7.77
CA MET A 1 20.21 -38.04 7.12
C MET A 1 18.75 -38.15 6.70
N LEU A 2 18.51 -38.45 5.41
CA LEU A 2 17.27 -38.89 4.74
C LEU A 2 15.92 -38.48 5.38
N SER A 3 15.03 -37.80 4.66
CA SER A 3 14.21 -38.51 3.69
C SER A 3 13.67 -37.60 2.58
N ALA A 4 13.80 -38.09 1.35
CA ALA A 4 13.20 -37.56 0.14
C ALA A 4 11.88 -38.29 -0.19
N ARG A 5 11.16 -37.72 -1.16
CA ARG A 5 9.90 -38.16 -1.83
C ARG A 5 8.66 -37.48 -1.20
N THR A 6 7.78 -36.83 -1.96
CA THR A 6 7.27 -37.23 -3.28
C THR A 6 6.79 -36.01 -4.08
N THR A 7 7.30 -35.86 -5.30
CA THR A 7 6.73 -35.01 -6.36
C THR A 7 5.43 -35.65 -6.84
N SER A 8 4.28 -35.05 -6.54
CA SER A 8 3.01 -35.41 -7.17
C SER A 8 2.77 -34.51 -8.37
N LYS A 9 2.73 -35.13 -9.55
CA LYS A 9 2.29 -34.54 -10.81
C LYS A 9 0.78 -34.31 -10.72
N LEU A 10 0.33 -33.07 -10.84
CA LEU A 10 -1.04 -32.75 -11.24
C LEU A 10 -0.98 -32.20 -12.66
N THR A 11 -1.17 -33.10 -13.62
CA THR A 11 -1.50 -32.76 -15.00
C THR A 11 -3.00 -32.96 -15.18
N GLY A 12 -3.69 -31.93 -15.69
CA GLY A 12 -5.00 -32.08 -16.31
C GLY A 12 -6.19 -31.69 -15.45
N MET A 13 -6.43 -30.39 -15.30
CA MET A 13 -7.79 -29.87 -15.30
C MET A 13 -7.89 -28.90 -16.47
N ALA A 14 -8.84 -29.19 -17.36
CA ALA A 14 -9.17 -28.36 -18.51
C ALA A 14 -9.48 -26.93 -18.06
N GLU A 15 -9.04 -25.95 -18.85
CA GLU A 15 -9.54 -24.57 -18.82
C GLU A 15 -11.06 -24.61 -19.00
N ALA A 16 -11.79 -24.68 -17.88
CA ALA A 16 -13.19 -24.32 -17.84
C ALA A 16 -13.23 -22.79 -17.75
N ASP A 17 -13.91 -22.16 -18.71
CA ASP A 17 -14.21 -20.73 -18.79
C ASP A 17 -14.47 -20.14 -17.40
N LEU A 18 -13.44 -19.54 -16.81
CA LEU A 18 -13.61 -18.61 -15.70
C LEU A 18 -14.31 -17.40 -16.30
N PRO A 19 -15.49 -16.98 -15.78
CA PRO A 19 -16.11 -15.77 -16.24
C PRO A 19 -15.10 -14.63 -16.03
N THR A 20 -14.66 -14.02 -17.12
CA THR A 20 -13.94 -12.75 -17.07
C THR A 20 -14.87 -11.78 -16.35
N ALA A 21 -14.63 -11.57 -15.05
CA ALA A 21 -15.25 -10.51 -14.31
C ALA A 21 -14.91 -9.23 -15.08
N GLY A 22 -15.89 -8.69 -15.81
CA GLY A 22 -15.71 -7.46 -16.55
C GLY A 22 -15.13 -6.43 -15.59
N ASN A 23 -14.19 -5.61 -16.07
CA ASN A 23 -13.61 -4.55 -15.25
C ASN A 23 -14.76 -3.81 -14.55
N PRO A 24 -14.72 -3.68 -13.21
CA PRO A 24 -15.79 -3.01 -12.50
C PRO A 24 -15.96 -1.61 -13.08
N ALA A 25 -17.21 -1.15 -13.12
CA ALA A 25 -17.52 0.20 -13.57
C ALA A 25 -16.59 1.18 -12.83
N PRO A 26 -15.98 2.15 -13.55
CA PRO A 26 -15.04 3.06 -12.94
C PRO A 26 -15.74 3.79 -11.78
N LEU A 27 -15.09 3.80 -10.61
CA LEU A 27 -15.53 4.65 -9.51
C LEU A 27 -15.36 6.10 -9.98
N ILE A 28 -16.49 6.75 -10.29
CA ILE A 28 -16.52 8.15 -10.69
C ILE A 28 -16.45 8.97 -9.41
N PRO A 29 -15.47 9.86 -9.25
CA PRO A 29 -15.44 10.77 -8.11
C PRO A 29 -16.72 11.59 -8.04
N THR A 30 -17.24 11.77 -6.83
CA THR A 30 -18.30 12.73 -6.57
C THR A 30 -17.84 14.15 -6.91
N ALA A 31 -18.79 15.07 -7.13
CA ALA A 31 -18.45 16.48 -7.37
C ALA A 31 -17.61 17.11 -6.24
N ALA A 32 -17.85 16.67 -4.99
CA ALA A 32 -17.06 17.08 -3.84
C ALA A 32 -15.62 16.56 -3.92
N GLU A 33 -15.41 15.28 -4.23
CA GLU A 33 -14.08 14.68 -4.39
C GLU A 33 -13.31 15.31 -5.57
N ALA A 34 -13.99 15.63 -6.66
CA ALA A 34 -13.40 16.33 -7.80
C ALA A 34 -12.94 17.75 -7.43
N ALA A 35 -13.78 18.53 -6.72
CA ALA A 35 -13.44 19.87 -6.28
C ALA A 35 -12.30 19.88 -5.25
N GLU A 36 -12.28 18.90 -4.35
CA GLU A 36 -11.17 18.70 -3.40
C GLU A 36 -9.85 18.38 -4.13
N THR A 37 -9.89 17.52 -5.14
CA THR A 37 -8.71 17.19 -5.97
C THR A 37 -8.16 18.44 -6.68
N GLU A 38 -9.04 19.26 -7.26
CA GLU A 38 -8.64 20.52 -7.90
C GLU A 38 -8.02 21.50 -6.90
N TYR A 39 -8.62 21.64 -5.72
CA TYR A 39 -8.11 22.50 -4.65
C TYR A 39 -6.68 22.11 -4.25
N TRP A 40 -6.44 20.83 -3.97
CA TRP A 40 -5.11 20.35 -3.56
C TRP A 40 -4.10 20.40 -4.70
N THR A 41 -4.52 20.15 -5.94
CA THR A 41 -3.67 20.28 -7.12
C THR A 41 -3.15 21.71 -7.28
N ARG A 42 -3.98 22.72 -7.00
CA ARG A 42 -3.57 24.13 -7.05
C ARG A 42 -2.57 24.51 -5.96
N LEU A 43 -2.64 23.85 -4.81
CA LEU A 43 -1.76 24.15 -3.67
C LEU A 43 -0.42 23.43 -3.78
N TYR A 44 -0.43 22.15 -4.15
CA TYR A 44 0.75 21.29 -4.10
C TYR A 44 1.29 20.89 -5.46
N GLY A 45 0.58 21.19 -6.54
CA GLY A 45 0.91 20.72 -7.89
C GLY A 45 0.19 19.41 -8.22
N ARG A 46 0.26 19.03 -9.49
CA ARG A 46 -0.45 17.86 -10.03
C ARG A 46 0.24 16.54 -9.66
N TRP A 47 -0.56 15.48 -9.64
CA TRP A 47 -0.11 14.10 -9.58
C TRP A 47 -0.09 13.48 -10.98
N ASP A 48 0.88 12.61 -11.23
CA ASP A 48 0.98 11.72 -12.38
C ASP A 48 1.63 10.43 -11.88
N PRO A 49 0.87 9.60 -11.13
CA PRO A 49 1.43 8.49 -10.37
C PRO A 49 2.04 7.44 -11.30
N PHE A 50 3.13 6.83 -10.87
CA PHE A 50 3.65 5.66 -11.55
C PHE A 50 2.66 4.49 -11.50
N ASP A 51 2.69 3.66 -12.55
CA ASP A 51 2.14 2.33 -12.46
C ASP A 51 3.12 1.38 -11.74
N THR A 52 2.72 0.12 -11.55
CA THR A 52 3.54 -0.85 -10.82
C THR A 52 4.89 -1.10 -11.50
N ALA A 53 4.96 -1.01 -12.84
CA ALA A 53 6.20 -1.14 -13.59
C ALA A 53 7.12 0.07 -13.39
N GLY A 54 6.56 1.29 -13.38
CA GLY A 54 7.27 2.52 -13.07
C GLY A 54 7.84 2.53 -11.65
N VAL A 55 7.07 2.03 -10.67
CA VAL A 55 7.58 1.83 -9.30
C VAL A 55 8.71 0.81 -9.26
N ALA A 56 8.58 -0.33 -9.94
CA ALA A 56 9.64 -1.34 -9.99
C ALA A 56 10.92 -0.79 -10.63
N ALA A 57 10.80 0.03 -11.68
CA ALA A 57 11.93 0.73 -12.28
C ALA A 57 12.54 1.78 -11.35
N PHE A 58 11.73 2.54 -10.61
CA PHE A 58 12.18 3.49 -9.60
C PHE A 58 12.96 2.80 -8.48
N MET A 59 12.50 1.63 -8.02
CA MET A 59 13.14 0.85 -6.95
C MET A 59 14.23 -0.10 -7.45
N ALA A 60 14.53 -0.13 -8.75
CA ALA A 60 15.53 -1.03 -9.31
C ALA A 60 16.93 -0.73 -8.74
N GLY A 61 17.51 -1.70 -8.03
CA GLY A 61 18.80 -1.56 -7.36
C GLY A 61 18.71 -1.12 -5.89
N PHE A 62 17.52 -0.76 -5.40
CA PHE A 62 17.32 -0.49 -3.98
C PHE A 62 17.44 -1.80 -3.17
N THR A 63 18.34 -1.84 -2.20
CA THR A 63 18.71 -3.08 -1.50
C THR A 63 17.93 -3.33 -0.21
N ARG A 64 17.05 -2.40 0.20
CA ARG A 64 16.20 -2.56 1.39
C ARG A 64 14.81 -3.05 1.00
N PRO A 65 14.08 -3.68 1.92
CA PRO A 65 12.71 -4.10 1.66
C PRO A 65 11.81 -2.91 1.32
N TRP A 66 10.99 -3.09 0.28
CA TRP A 66 9.93 -2.19 -0.10
C TRP A 66 8.73 -3.01 -0.58
N TRP A 67 7.55 -2.41 -0.51
CA TRP A 67 6.30 -3.05 -0.93
C TRP A 67 5.26 -2.02 -1.33
N ILE A 68 4.30 -2.42 -2.15
CA ILE A 68 3.14 -1.61 -2.50
C ILE A 68 2.04 -1.81 -1.44
N VAL A 69 1.36 -0.72 -1.07
CA VAL A 69 0.20 -0.73 -0.17
C VAL A 69 -1.04 -0.16 -0.86
N GLY A 70 -2.12 0.07 -0.10
CA GLY A 70 -3.27 0.81 -0.61
C GLY A 70 -4.05 0.07 -1.71
N GLY A 71 -4.59 0.84 -2.66
CA GLY A 71 -5.50 0.32 -3.68
C GLY A 71 -4.84 -0.71 -4.62
N LEU A 72 -3.59 -0.50 -4.99
CA LEU A 72 -2.87 -1.40 -5.89
C LEU A 72 -2.57 -2.75 -5.24
N ALA A 73 -2.36 -2.80 -3.92
CA ALA A 73 -2.24 -4.07 -3.19
C ALA A 73 -3.55 -4.87 -3.19
N ILE A 74 -4.69 -4.18 -3.06
CA ILE A 74 -6.02 -4.82 -3.19
C ILE A 74 -6.24 -5.34 -4.61
N ASP A 75 -5.87 -4.57 -5.63
CA ASP A 75 -6.00 -5.02 -7.02
C ASP A 75 -5.13 -6.24 -7.31
N ALA A 76 -3.88 -6.23 -6.84
CA ALA A 76 -2.97 -7.37 -6.98
C ALA A 76 -3.53 -8.63 -6.30
N PHE A 77 -4.08 -8.50 -5.09
CA PHE A 77 -4.62 -9.64 -4.34
C PHE A 77 -5.91 -10.21 -4.96
N THR A 78 -6.83 -9.33 -5.37
CA THR A 78 -8.16 -9.75 -5.86
C THR A 78 -8.17 -10.09 -7.36
N GLY A 79 -7.12 -9.73 -8.10
CA GLY A 79 -7.06 -9.88 -9.56
C GLY A 79 -8.00 -8.95 -10.35
N VAL A 80 -8.76 -8.11 -9.65
CA VAL A 80 -9.65 -7.12 -10.25
C VAL A 80 -8.91 -5.78 -10.30
N ARG A 81 -9.10 -4.96 -11.34
CA ARG A 81 -8.45 -3.65 -11.43
C ARG A 81 -9.47 -2.53 -11.30
N ARG A 82 -9.07 -1.45 -10.65
CA ARG A 82 -9.78 -0.16 -10.71
C ARG A 82 -8.79 0.97 -11.02
N ARG A 83 -9.33 2.14 -11.33
CA ARG A 83 -8.51 3.35 -11.42
C ARG A 83 -7.96 3.71 -10.03
N HIS A 84 -6.70 4.12 -9.99
CA HIS A 84 -6.05 4.74 -8.83
C HIS A 84 -5.54 6.11 -9.24
N ASP A 85 -5.61 7.06 -8.31
CA ASP A 85 -5.13 8.43 -8.50
C ASP A 85 -3.75 8.64 -7.86
N ASP A 86 -3.26 7.61 -7.17
CA ASP A 86 -2.02 7.53 -6.41
C ASP A 86 -1.37 6.14 -6.61
N VAL A 87 -0.09 6.07 -6.24
CA VAL A 87 0.60 4.81 -5.98
C VAL A 87 1.27 4.89 -4.62
N ASP A 88 0.81 4.04 -3.70
CA ASP A 88 1.34 3.97 -2.35
C ASP A 88 2.47 2.93 -2.27
N VAL A 89 3.69 3.39 -2.04
CA VAL A 89 4.87 2.53 -1.81
C VAL A 89 5.29 2.67 -0.34
N SER A 90 5.76 1.61 0.29
CA SER A 90 6.23 1.71 1.67
C SER A 90 7.59 1.04 1.85
N ILE A 91 8.33 1.60 2.80
CA ILE A 91 9.58 1.09 3.35
C ILE A 91 9.51 1.23 4.88
N LEU A 92 10.45 0.62 5.58
CA LEU A 92 10.66 0.93 6.99
C LEU A 92 11.23 2.34 7.14
N ALA A 93 10.83 3.02 8.21
CA ALA A 93 11.30 4.37 8.51
C ALA A 93 12.83 4.44 8.68
N CYS A 94 13.44 3.40 9.27
CA CYS A 94 14.89 3.28 9.39
C CYS A 94 15.63 3.19 8.04
N ASP A 95 14.95 2.87 6.94
CA ASP A 95 15.53 2.75 5.60
C ASP A 95 15.47 4.06 4.78
N VAL A 96 14.91 5.15 5.32
CA VAL A 96 14.88 6.45 4.64
C VAL A 96 16.27 6.97 4.25
N PRO A 97 17.33 6.84 5.06
CA PRO A 97 18.68 7.20 4.62
C PRO A 97 19.13 6.44 3.37
N ALA A 98 18.85 5.14 3.29
CA ALA A 98 19.16 4.33 2.11
C ALA A 98 18.34 4.77 0.90
N LEU A 99 17.06 5.13 1.09
CA LEU A 99 16.23 5.66 0.00
C LEU A 99 16.80 6.97 -0.53
N ARG A 100 17.27 7.86 0.34
CA ARG A 100 17.90 9.13 -0.07
C ARG A 100 19.16 8.90 -0.92
N GLU A 101 19.99 7.94 -0.54
CA GLU A 101 21.16 7.55 -1.32
C GLU A 101 20.76 6.96 -2.68
N HIS A 102 19.75 6.09 -2.69
CA HIS A 102 19.24 5.43 -3.89
C HIS A 102 18.71 6.40 -4.94
N VAL A 103 17.91 7.38 -4.52
CA VAL A 103 17.27 8.31 -5.45
C VAL A 103 18.19 9.46 -5.90
N GLY A 104 19.25 9.73 -5.12
CA GLY A 104 20.25 10.75 -5.39
C GLY A 104 19.67 12.15 -5.56
N GLU A 105 20.34 12.96 -6.37
CA GLU A 105 19.91 14.35 -6.66
C GLU A 105 18.78 14.43 -7.70
N ARG A 106 18.48 13.30 -8.37
CA ARG A 106 17.47 13.27 -9.44
C ARG A 106 16.06 13.38 -8.91
N TRP A 107 15.78 12.88 -7.71
CA TRP A 107 14.43 12.90 -7.15
C TRP A 107 14.38 13.69 -5.85
N HIS A 108 13.39 14.56 -5.74
CA HIS A 108 13.08 15.26 -4.51
C HIS A 108 12.14 14.42 -3.64
N LEU A 109 12.57 14.17 -2.41
CA LEU A 109 11.73 13.59 -1.36
C LEU A 109 11.19 14.70 -0.47
N TRP A 110 9.88 14.85 -0.41
CA TRP A 110 9.21 15.80 0.48
C TRP A 110 8.56 15.03 1.61
N ASN A 111 8.92 15.33 2.86
CA ASN A 111 8.33 14.69 4.00
C ASN A 111 7.15 15.49 4.54
N LEU A 112 6.05 14.79 4.82
CA LEU A 112 4.82 15.37 5.34
C LEU A 112 4.41 14.66 6.63
N ALA A 113 4.00 15.44 7.63
CA ALA A 113 3.44 14.92 8.87
C ALA A 113 2.42 15.91 9.42
N GLY A 114 1.15 15.49 9.49
CA GLY A 114 0.07 16.41 9.86
C GLY A 114 -0.06 17.55 8.82
N GLY A 115 0.02 18.80 9.28
CA GLY A 115 0.00 19.98 8.41
C GLY A 115 1.37 20.45 7.92
N ASP A 116 2.46 19.82 8.40
CA ASP A 116 3.83 20.21 8.05
C ASP A 116 4.33 19.47 6.82
N MET A 117 5.10 20.17 5.98
CA MET A 117 5.72 19.62 4.78
C MET A 117 7.10 20.29 4.54
N ARG A 118 8.15 19.47 4.38
CA ARG A 118 9.51 19.97 4.05
C ARG A 118 10.25 19.01 3.12
N PRO A 119 11.14 19.50 2.25
CA PRO A 119 12.04 18.62 1.50
C PRO A 119 13.06 17.99 2.45
N LEU A 120 13.41 16.73 2.20
CA LEU A 120 14.59 16.11 2.80
C LEU A 120 15.83 16.61 2.05
N THR A 121 16.75 17.26 2.78
CA THR A 121 17.98 17.85 2.22
C THR A 121 19.19 17.47 3.07
N HIS A 122 20.39 17.87 2.69
CA HIS A 122 21.57 17.70 3.54
C HIS A 122 21.44 18.45 4.89
N GLN A 123 20.71 19.57 4.92
CA GLN A 123 20.46 20.35 6.14
C GLN A 123 19.31 19.77 6.98
N HIS A 124 18.37 19.09 6.32
CA HIS A 124 17.22 18.46 6.95
C HIS A 124 17.09 17.00 6.48
N PRO A 125 18.01 16.11 6.90
CA PRO A 125 18.04 14.73 6.43
C PRO A 125 16.95 13.86 7.06
N GLU A 126 16.49 14.25 8.25
CA GLU A 126 15.58 13.47 9.07
C GLU A 126 14.11 13.70 8.72
N VAL A 127 13.33 12.62 8.82
CA VAL A 127 11.88 12.68 8.74
C VAL A 127 11.28 13.23 10.04
N PHE A 128 10.08 13.82 9.95
CA PHE A 128 9.35 14.35 11.08
C PHE A 128 8.94 13.27 12.09
N HIS A 129 8.57 12.10 11.59
CA HIS A 129 8.10 10.98 12.41
C HIS A 129 8.28 9.65 11.65
N PRO A 130 8.53 8.51 12.31
CA PRO A 130 8.60 7.19 11.66
C PRO A 130 7.31 6.79 10.92
N ALA A 131 6.21 7.40 11.32
CA ALA A 131 4.90 7.23 10.72
C ALA A 131 4.51 8.37 9.78
N SER A 132 5.44 9.20 9.33
CA SER A 132 5.17 10.27 8.36
C SER A 132 5.03 9.69 6.94
N GLN A 133 4.89 10.55 5.93
CA GLN A 133 4.83 10.15 4.52
C GLN A 133 5.90 10.92 3.73
N LEU A 134 6.40 10.34 2.64
CA LEU A 134 7.23 11.03 1.67
C LEU A 134 6.48 11.14 0.35
N TRP A 135 6.45 12.32 -0.25
CA TRP A 135 6.03 12.49 -1.63
C TRP A 135 7.26 12.64 -2.52
N VAL A 136 7.23 11.98 -3.67
CA VAL A 136 8.35 11.91 -4.60
C VAL A 136 8.02 12.65 -5.90
N ARG A 137 8.94 13.46 -6.39
CA ARG A 137 8.89 14.09 -7.71
C ARG A 137 10.29 14.33 -8.25
N GLU A 138 10.47 14.37 -9.57
CA GLU A 138 11.79 14.52 -10.17
C GLU A 138 12.38 15.91 -9.89
N HIS A 139 11.60 16.97 -10.03
CA HIS A 139 12.05 18.34 -9.74
C HIS A 139 10.88 19.24 -9.33
N GLY A 140 11.15 20.52 -9.00
CA GLY A 140 10.14 21.46 -8.48
C GLY A 140 8.91 21.67 -9.38
N ASN A 141 9.07 21.54 -10.71
CA ASN A 141 7.99 21.66 -11.69
C ASN A 141 7.40 20.31 -12.15
N ALA A 142 7.92 19.18 -11.67
CA ALA A 142 7.47 17.85 -12.06
C ALA A 142 6.21 17.47 -11.27
N PRO A 143 5.33 16.61 -11.82
CA PRO A 143 4.25 16.03 -11.05
C PRO A 143 4.80 15.18 -9.89
N TRP A 144 3.98 15.00 -8.86
CA TRP A 144 4.20 13.96 -7.85
C TRP A 144 3.91 12.59 -8.45
N VAL A 145 4.79 11.62 -8.21
CA VAL A 145 4.76 10.31 -8.86
C VAL A 145 4.57 9.14 -7.90
N ILE A 146 4.92 9.30 -6.62
CA ILE A 146 4.78 8.28 -5.57
C ILE A 146 4.34 8.96 -4.28
N ASP A 147 3.31 8.40 -3.64
CA ASP A 147 3.04 8.63 -2.23
C ASP A 147 3.70 7.49 -1.43
N LEU A 148 4.52 7.84 -0.45
CA LEU A 148 5.33 6.89 0.28
C LEU A 148 5.03 6.97 1.78
N PRO A 149 3.92 6.36 2.26
CA PRO A 149 3.68 6.24 3.69
C PRO A 149 4.79 5.40 4.33
N LEU A 150 5.50 5.99 5.29
CA LEU A 150 6.53 5.27 6.04
C LEU A 150 5.90 4.33 7.04
N THR A 151 6.51 3.15 7.17
CA THR A 151 6.16 2.18 8.19
C THR A 151 7.13 2.31 9.36
N PRO A 152 6.65 2.58 10.59
CA PRO A 152 7.49 2.48 11.77
C PRO A 152 8.12 1.09 11.89
N ASP A 153 9.28 1.02 12.52
CA ASP A 153 9.96 -0.24 12.77
C ASP A 153 10.41 -0.37 14.23
N ARG A 154 10.52 -1.62 14.67
CA ARG A 154 11.15 -2.01 15.94
C ARG A 154 12.23 -3.02 15.61
N ASP A 155 13.48 -2.58 15.65
CA ASP A 155 14.65 -3.40 15.32
C ASP A 155 14.57 -4.03 13.91
N GLY A 156 14.09 -3.26 12.93
CA GLY A 156 13.91 -3.75 11.55
C GLY A 156 12.68 -4.63 11.33
N LEU A 157 11.83 -4.82 12.33
CA LEU A 157 10.53 -5.47 12.18
C LEU A 157 9.47 -4.45 11.79
N TRP A 158 8.59 -4.82 10.87
CA TRP A 158 7.43 -4.02 10.51
C TRP A 158 6.59 -3.77 11.76
N THR A 159 6.23 -2.51 12.01
CA THR A 159 5.36 -2.13 13.13
C THR A 159 4.14 -1.38 12.62
N ASN A 160 2.97 -1.83 13.03
CA ASN A 160 1.72 -1.20 12.64
C ASN A 160 1.65 0.23 13.21
N LYS A 161 1.39 1.19 12.33
CA LYS A 161 1.31 2.62 12.64
C LYS A 161 0.20 2.99 13.63
N PHE A 162 -0.83 2.15 13.79
CA PHE A 162 -1.99 2.42 14.65
C PHE A 162 -2.12 1.44 15.81
N LEU A 163 -1.46 0.29 15.72
CA LEU A 163 -1.43 -0.76 16.75
C LEU A 163 0.03 -1.10 17.05
N PRO A 164 0.74 -0.32 17.89
CA PRO A 164 2.20 -0.46 18.06
C PRO A 164 2.69 -1.82 18.56
N ASP A 165 1.79 -2.65 19.10
CA ASP A 165 2.08 -4.03 19.53
C ASP A 165 1.90 -5.07 18.42
N HIS A 166 1.26 -4.69 17.29
CA HIS A 166 1.25 -5.49 16.08
C HIS A 166 2.56 -5.27 15.32
N VAL A 167 3.51 -6.16 15.61
CA VAL A 167 4.87 -6.17 15.07
C VAL A 167 5.12 -7.53 14.40
N GLY A 168 5.79 -7.55 13.25
CA GLY A 168 6.10 -8.79 12.57
C GLY A 168 7.25 -8.66 11.57
N PRO A 169 7.89 -9.79 11.20
CA PRO A 169 8.80 -9.84 10.05
C PRO A 169 8.08 -9.38 8.78
N ILE A 170 8.80 -8.75 7.86
CA ILE A 170 8.23 -8.21 6.62
C ILE A 170 7.59 -9.34 5.80
N GLU A 171 8.19 -10.53 5.81
CA GLU A 171 7.72 -11.73 5.12
C GLU A 171 6.38 -12.25 5.65
N GLU A 172 5.99 -11.91 6.89
CA GLU A 172 4.73 -12.34 7.49
C GLU A 172 3.60 -11.33 7.26
N VAL A 173 3.95 -10.05 7.03
CA VAL A 173 2.98 -8.97 6.79
C VAL A 173 2.84 -8.58 5.31
N THR A 174 3.66 -9.19 4.44
CA THR A 174 3.63 -8.97 3.00
C THR A 174 3.61 -10.30 2.25
N TRP A 175 3.20 -10.24 0.98
CA TRP A 175 3.29 -11.34 0.04
C TRP A 175 3.90 -10.86 -1.27
N THR A 176 4.50 -11.77 -2.04
CA THR A 176 5.11 -11.44 -3.34
C THR A 176 4.25 -12.03 -4.45
N SER A 177 3.88 -11.21 -5.42
CA SER A 177 3.08 -11.64 -6.57
C SER A 177 3.94 -12.34 -7.63
N ALA A 178 3.30 -12.96 -8.62
CA ALA A 178 3.98 -13.66 -9.70
C ALA A 178 4.90 -12.77 -10.54
N ASP A 179 4.68 -11.46 -10.53
CA ASP A 179 5.55 -10.47 -11.18
C ASP A 179 6.79 -10.07 -10.34
N GLY A 180 6.94 -10.63 -9.14
CA GLY A 180 8.05 -10.36 -8.23
C GLY A 180 7.88 -9.10 -7.38
N ILE A 181 6.76 -8.36 -7.51
CA ILE A 181 6.49 -7.20 -6.66
C ILE A 181 5.90 -7.66 -5.33
N ARG A 182 6.39 -7.06 -4.24
CA ARG A 182 5.89 -7.28 -2.88
C ARG A 182 4.73 -6.34 -2.57
N TYR A 183 3.70 -6.86 -1.92
CA TYR A 183 2.51 -6.14 -1.52
C TYR A 183 2.23 -6.38 -0.04
N LEU A 184 1.68 -5.39 0.66
CA LEU A 184 1.17 -5.60 2.02
C LEU A 184 -0.02 -6.55 2.01
N ASN A 185 -0.13 -7.41 3.03
CA ASN A 185 -1.23 -8.35 3.14
C ASN A 185 -2.58 -7.62 3.13
N PRO A 186 -3.58 -8.16 2.39
CA PRO A 186 -4.84 -7.48 2.12
C PRO A 186 -5.63 -7.13 3.40
N GLU A 187 -5.61 -7.99 4.41
CA GLU A 187 -6.24 -7.74 5.71
C GLU A 187 -5.62 -6.54 6.43
N ILE A 188 -4.31 -6.35 6.35
CA ILE A 188 -3.63 -5.19 6.94
C ILE A 188 -3.95 -3.92 6.14
N VAL A 189 -3.99 -4.01 4.81
CA VAL A 189 -4.43 -2.90 3.95
C VAL A 189 -5.87 -2.48 4.29
N LEU A 190 -6.78 -3.44 4.46
CA LEU A 190 -8.16 -3.17 4.86
C LEU A 190 -8.25 -2.55 6.26
N LEU A 191 -7.42 -2.99 7.21
CA LEU A 191 -7.35 -2.38 8.54
C LEU A 191 -7.00 -0.88 8.46
N PHE A 192 -6.05 -0.50 7.59
CA PHE A 192 -5.71 0.91 7.37
C PHE A 192 -6.86 1.69 6.72
N LYS A 193 -7.54 1.07 5.75
CA LYS A 193 -8.70 1.66 5.06
C LYS A 193 -9.91 1.86 5.96
N ALA A 194 -10.14 0.97 6.93
CA ALA A 194 -11.20 1.10 7.92
C ALA A 194 -11.14 2.45 8.68
N ARG A 195 -9.95 3.02 8.85
CA ARG A 195 -9.80 4.32 9.53
C ARG A 195 -10.28 5.51 8.70
N LEU A 196 -10.19 5.43 7.37
CA LEU A 196 -10.51 6.52 6.44
C LEU A 196 -11.97 6.52 6.00
N ARG A 197 -12.61 5.33 5.95
CA ARG A 197 -14.05 5.13 5.69
C ARG A 197 -14.57 5.78 4.40
N ARG A 198 -13.71 5.92 3.39
CA ARG A 198 -14.13 6.51 2.10
C ARG A 198 -14.99 5.51 1.33
N THR A 199 -15.74 5.99 0.34
CA THR A 199 -16.54 5.12 -0.55
C THR A 199 -15.68 4.04 -1.21
N LYS A 200 -14.47 4.42 -1.69
CA LYS A 200 -13.49 3.48 -2.27
C LYS A 200 -13.00 2.42 -1.29
N ASP A 201 -12.94 2.73 0.01
CA ASP A 201 -12.49 1.81 1.04
C ASP A 201 -13.53 0.72 1.30
N THR A 202 -14.82 1.08 1.35
CA THR A 202 -15.91 0.11 1.47
C THR A 202 -16.01 -0.77 0.22
N TYR A 203 -15.77 -0.20 -0.97
CA TYR A 203 -15.68 -0.99 -2.20
C TYR A 203 -14.53 -2.01 -2.14
N ASP A 204 -13.33 -1.58 -1.72
CA ASP A 204 -12.16 -2.44 -1.56
C ASP A 204 -12.41 -3.55 -0.52
N LEU A 205 -13.14 -3.28 0.57
CA LEU A 205 -13.59 -4.30 1.52
C LEU A 205 -14.44 -5.38 0.87
N HIS A 206 -15.51 -4.99 0.16
CA HIS A 206 -16.50 -5.94 -0.37
C HIS A 206 -15.90 -6.95 -1.35
N ARG A 207 -14.96 -6.52 -2.19
CA ARG A 207 -14.28 -7.40 -3.16
C ARG A 207 -13.16 -8.25 -2.54
N THR A 208 -12.60 -7.82 -1.41
CA THR A 208 -11.47 -8.49 -0.77
C THR A 208 -11.93 -9.50 0.27
N TRP A 209 -12.94 -9.15 1.07
CA TRP A 209 -13.44 -9.97 2.18
C TRP A 209 -13.72 -11.43 1.81
N PRO A 210 -14.44 -11.76 0.73
CA PRO A 210 -14.74 -13.16 0.38
C PRO A 210 -13.51 -13.98 -0.04
N LEU A 211 -12.38 -13.33 -0.33
CA LEU A 211 -11.14 -13.95 -0.78
C LEU A 211 -10.13 -14.15 0.36
N LEU A 212 -10.34 -13.49 1.50
CA LEU A 212 -9.52 -13.68 2.71
C LEU A 212 -9.75 -15.08 3.29
N THR A 213 -8.71 -15.68 3.88
CA THR A 213 -8.86 -16.93 4.63
C THR A 213 -9.69 -16.71 5.91
N PRO A 214 -10.28 -17.76 6.50
CA PRO A 214 -11.00 -17.65 7.77
C PRO A 214 -10.17 -17.01 8.90
N GLU A 215 -8.86 -17.28 8.93
CA GLU A 215 -7.92 -16.70 9.89
C GLU A 215 -7.76 -15.20 9.64
N GLN A 216 -7.54 -14.77 8.40
CA GLN A 216 -7.43 -13.36 8.02
C GLN A 216 -8.73 -12.59 8.30
N GLN A 217 -9.89 -13.18 8.02
CA GLN A 217 -11.20 -12.61 8.32
C GLN A 217 -11.38 -12.41 9.83
N THR A 218 -11.07 -13.44 10.62
CA THR A 218 -11.16 -13.40 12.09
C THR A 218 -10.23 -12.33 12.66
N TRP A 219 -8.98 -12.29 12.19
CA TRP A 219 -8.01 -11.30 12.60
C TRP A 219 -8.46 -9.87 12.26
N LEU A 220 -8.88 -9.61 11.01
CA LEU A 220 -9.32 -8.28 10.58
C LEU A 220 -10.52 -7.79 11.40
N ARG A 221 -11.51 -8.67 11.63
CA ARG A 221 -12.68 -8.33 12.43
C ARG A 221 -12.30 -7.96 13.86
N GLN A 222 -11.38 -8.71 14.47
CA GLN A 222 -10.88 -8.43 15.81
C GLN A 222 -10.16 -7.07 15.86
N MET A 223 -9.24 -6.82 14.92
CA MET A 223 -8.48 -5.57 14.91
C MET A 223 -9.36 -4.33 14.64
N ILE A 224 -10.37 -4.44 13.77
CA ILE A 224 -11.33 -3.36 13.57
C ILE A 224 -12.12 -3.12 14.85
N HIS A 225 -12.59 -4.18 15.53
CA HIS A 225 -13.32 -4.06 16.78
C HIS A 225 -12.48 -3.39 17.88
N ASP A 226 -11.19 -3.75 18.00
CA ASP A 226 -10.30 -3.17 19.01
C ASP A 226 -9.99 -1.70 18.75
N LEU A 227 -10.00 -1.26 17.48
CA LEU A 227 -9.84 0.15 17.11
C LEU A 227 -11.14 0.96 17.23
N ASP A 228 -12.28 0.37 16.87
CA ASP A 228 -13.61 0.98 16.89
C ASP A 228 -14.68 -0.12 16.94
N ALA A 229 -15.20 -0.39 18.14
CA ALA A 229 -16.20 -1.44 18.37
C ALA A 229 -17.54 -1.18 17.64
N ASP A 230 -17.83 0.08 17.28
CA ASP A 230 -19.05 0.48 16.57
C ASP A 230 -18.84 0.61 15.05
N HIS A 231 -17.66 0.20 14.56
CA HIS A 231 -17.28 0.40 13.17
C HIS A 231 -18.32 -0.22 12.20
N PRO A 232 -18.84 0.52 11.22
CA PRO A 232 -19.91 0.04 10.33
C PRO A 232 -19.58 -1.27 9.62
N TRP A 233 -18.30 -1.49 9.28
CA TRP A 233 -17.87 -2.71 8.61
C TRP A 233 -18.13 -3.97 9.45
N LEU A 234 -18.13 -3.90 10.79
CA LEU A 234 -18.42 -5.06 11.66
C LEU A 234 -19.84 -5.62 11.48
N ARG A 235 -20.77 -4.81 10.95
CA ARG A 235 -22.12 -5.28 10.60
C ARG A 235 -22.18 -5.94 9.23
N THR A 236 -21.25 -5.58 8.35
CA THR A 236 -21.15 -6.02 6.96
C THR A 236 -20.33 -7.29 6.81
N ILE A 237 -19.24 -7.40 7.57
CA ILE A 237 -18.34 -8.56 7.57
C ILE A 237 -18.80 -9.54 8.65
N ARG A 238 -19.43 -10.64 8.21
CA ARG A 238 -19.93 -11.71 9.07
C ARG A 238 -19.19 -13.00 8.78
#